data_AF-R6LV42-F1
#
_entry.id   AF-R6LV42-F1
#
_cell.length_a   1.000
_cell.length_b   1.000
_cell.length_c   1.000
_cell.angle_alpha   90.00
_cell.angle_beta   90.00
_cell.angle_gamma   90.00
#
_symmetry.space_group_name_H-M   'P 1'
#
loop_
_entity.id
_entity.type
_entity.pdbx_description
1 polymer ?
#
loop_
_entity_poly.entity_id
_entity_poly.type
_entity_poly.pdbx_seq_one_letter_code
_entity_poly.pdbx_strand_id
1 'polypeptide(L)'
;MMESIAQTIKLIQTNIEKVSNVNTSVTKITNDATTLGENIKTVDNAVKEVEASNKTLIDNMNQVGDVMDVMTESINKAELTTKTMLSKYESSAQSAIDIEKVVGKLMEELGVGGFMGVQDVKHGMKISISDVNGAKKEYTGEVTDRNGNDIYVTIENEAGDIFENRERHKNNICKLNIVVDNVLYCWSDIVIQRSKSGENGQFKLHIETNPQVYNRRKYPRMPITNACTVKFEGEDKTYQGHMVNISANGFAISIFDSVFADAREKNIVVSVDDFDEISAHPLEGCIIRSSNNDGEYIVGCRMPEDVQSIKNYVSKNYCN
;
A
#
# COMPACT_ATOMS: atom_id res chain seq x y z
N MET A 1 -51.24 115.05 72.95
CA MET A 1 -50.18 114.27 73.64
C MET A 1 -50.60 112.79 73.77
N MET A 2 -51.79 112.50 74.29
CA MET A 2 -52.29 111.12 74.47
C MET A 2 -52.49 110.34 73.15
N GLU A 3 -53.00 110.98 72.08
CA GLU A 3 -53.15 110.35 70.75
C GLU A 3 -51.81 110.00 70.08
N SER A 4 -50.79 110.83 70.24
CA SER A 4 -49.45 110.58 69.70
C SER A 4 -48.80 109.37 70.38
N ILE A 5 -48.94 109.23 71.70
CA ILE A 5 -48.47 108.06 72.44
C ILE A 5 -49.23 106.80 71.99
N ALA A 6 -50.54 106.88 71.79
CA ALA A 6 -51.33 105.75 71.29
C ALA A 6 -50.93 105.31 69.88
N GLN A 7 -50.65 106.24 68.96
CA GLN A 7 -50.13 105.94 67.62
C GLN A 7 -48.74 105.30 67.68
N THR A 8 -47.84 105.79 68.53
CA THR A 8 -46.51 105.21 68.72
C THR A 8 -46.59 103.78 69.24
N ILE A 9 -47.47 103.50 70.22
CA ILE A 9 -47.68 102.13 70.74
C ILE A 9 -48.20 101.20 69.64
N LYS A 10 -49.15 101.65 68.80
CA LYS A 10 -49.68 100.86 67.68
C LYS A 10 -48.62 100.54 66.63
N LEU A 11 -47.73 101.49 66.34
CA LEU A 11 -46.57 101.29 65.47
C LEU A 11 -45.57 100.30 66.05
N ILE A 12 -45.28 100.40 67.36
CA ILE A 12 -44.41 99.45 68.06
C ILE A 12 -45.00 98.03 67.98
N GLN A 13 -46.29 97.88 68.26
CA GLN A 13 -46.97 96.57 68.20
C GLN A 13 -46.95 95.98 66.78
N THR A 14 -47.22 96.81 65.77
CA THR A 14 -47.14 96.39 64.34
C THR A 14 -45.71 95.99 63.96
N ASN A 15 -44.69 96.70 64.46
CA ASN A 15 -43.29 96.34 64.22
C ASN A 15 -42.90 95.05 64.94
N ILE A 16 -43.40 94.80 66.16
CA ILE A 16 -43.19 93.55 66.89
C ILE A 16 -43.79 92.38 66.10
N GLU A 17 -45.01 92.51 65.56
CA GLU A 17 -45.63 91.50 64.70
C GLU A 17 -44.83 91.25 63.42
N LYS A 18 -44.36 92.30 62.74
CA LYS A 18 -43.49 92.16 61.58
C LYS A 18 -42.17 91.46 61.91
N VAL A 19 -41.52 91.82 63.01
CA VAL A 19 -40.27 91.18 63.46
C VAL A 19 -40.53 89.71 63.82
N SER A 20 -41.65 89.38 64.45
CA SER A 20 -42.06 87.99 64.73
C SER A 20 -42.26 87.17 63.44
N ASN A 21 -42.92 87.75 62.43
CA ASN A 21 -43.10 87.12 61.13
C ASN A 21 -41.76 86.92 60.40
N VAL A 22 -40.88 87.92 60.44
CA VAL A 22 -39.52 87.81 59.87
C VAL A 22 -38.74 86.70 60.58
N ASN A 23 -38.80 86.62 61.91
CA ASN A 23 -38.12 85.56 62.67
C ASN A 23 -38.62 84.16 62.30
N THR A 24 -39.92 84.01 62.07
CA THR A 24 -40.54 82.77 61.61
C THR A 24 -40.05 82.38 60.20
N SER A 25 -39.96 83.36 59.28
CA SER A 25 -39.43 83.14 57.94
C SER A 25 -37.95 82.78 57.93
N VAL A 26 -37.13 83.46 58.75
CA VAL A 26 -35.70 83.13 58.91
C VAL A 26 -35.53 81.70 59.42
N THR A 27 -36.33 81.31 60.42
CA THR A 27 -36.29 79.93 60.95
C THR A 27 -36.63 78.89 59.88
N LYS A 28 -37.65 79.15 59.03
CA LYS A 28 -37.97 78.27 57.90
C LYS A 28 -36.82 78.19 56.88
N ILE A 29 -36.24 79.33 56.50
CA ILE A 29 -35.10 79.39 55.58
C ILE A 29 -33.92 78.59 56.14
N THR A 30 -33.63 78.70 57.44
CA THR A 30 -32.57 77.91 58.09
C THR A 30 -32.84 76.40 58.02
N ASN A 31 -34.08 75.97 58.24
CA ASN A 31 -34.46 74.56 58.14
C ASN A 31 -34.37 74.05 56.69
N ASP A 32 -34.84 74.84 55.72
CA ASP A 32 -34.76 74.51 54.30
C ASP A 32 -33.30 74.43 53.83
N ALA A 33 -32.45 75.36 54.26
CA ALA A 33 -31.01 75.35 53.97
C ALA A 33 -30.30 74.12 54.57
N THR A 34 -30.72 73.70 55.77
CA THR A 34 -30.19 72.49 56.42
C THR A 34 -30.57 71.24 55.62
N THR A 35 -31.84 71.14 55.23
CA THR A 35 -32.37 70.01 54.42
C THR A 35 -31.72 69.96 53.05
N LEU A 36 -31.54 71.12 52.40
CA LEU A 36 -30.84 71.21 51.12
C LEU A 36 -29.38 70.75 51.24
N GLY A 37 -28.71 71.11 52.34
CA GLY A 37 -27.35 70.64 52.64
C GLY A 37 -27.26 69.12 52.78
N GLU A 38 -28.26 68.47 53.39
CA GLU A 38 -28.34 67.01 53.47
C GLU A 38 -28.59 66.38 52.11
N ASN A 39 -29.52 66.93 51.32
CA ASN A 39 -29.79 66.44 49.97
C ASN A 39 -28.57 66.54 49.06
N ILE A 40 -27.79 67.63 49.15
CA ILE A 40 -26.53 67.79 48.39
C ILE A 40 -25.53 66.70 48.77
N LYS A 41 -25.41 66.34 50.05
CA LYS A 41 -24.53 65.23 50.49
C LYS A 41 -24.98 63.89 49.92
N THR A 42 -26.28 63.63 49.90
CA THR A 42 -26.83 62.40 49.32
C THR A 42 -26.54 62.33 47.82
N VAL A 43 -26.70 63.44 47.09
CA VAL A 43 -26.37 63.52 45.67
C VAL A 43 -24.87 63.32 45.43
N ASP A 44 -24.00 63.96 46.23
CA ASP A 44 -22.54 63.79 46.13
C ASP A 44 -22.13 62.33 46.32
N ASN A 45 -22.72 61.62 47.29
CA ASN A 45 -22.49 60.20 47.49
C ASN A 45 -22.93 59.35 46.29
N ALA A 46 -24.12 59.63 45.73
CA ALA A 46 -24.60 58.92 44.55
C ALA A 46 -23.72 59.15 43.32
N VAL A 47 -23.22 60.37 43.13
CA VAL A 47 -22.26 60.68 42.04
C VAL A 47 -20.98 59.88 42.21
N LYS A 48 -20.43 59.81 43.43
CA LYS A 48 -19.23 59.02 43.72
C LYS A 48 -19.42 57.52 43.46
N GLU A 49 -20.58 56.96 43.80
CA GLU A 49 -20.90 55.56 43.48
C GLU A 49 -20.97 55.33 41.97
N VAL A 50 -21.58 56.25 41.21
CA VAL A 50 -21.62 56.18 39.75
C VAL A 50 -20.22 56.29 39.14
N GLU A 51 -19.36 57.17 39.65
CA GLU A 51 -17.96 57.27 39.22
C GLU A 51 -17.19 55.97 39.48
N ALA A 52 -17.37 55.35 40.65
CA ALA A 52 -16.77 54.07 40.98
C ALA A 52 -17.29 52.94 40.07
N SER A 53 -18.59 52.93 39.78
CA SER A 53 -19.21 51.99 38.84
C SER A 53 -18.67 52.16 37.42
N ASN A 54 -18.54 53.41 36.94
CA ASN A 54 -17.98 53.70 35.62
C ASN A 54 -16.52 53.26 35.51
N LYS A 55 -15.72 53.44 36.57
CA LYS A 55 -14.35 52.94 36.59
C LYS A 55 -14.31 51.42 36.47
N THR A 56 -15.18 50.72 37.19
CA THR A 56 -15.31 49.27 37.10
C THR A 56 -15.73 48.81 35.70
N LEU A 57 -16.63 49.55 35.04
CA LEU A 57 -17.05 49.26 33.66
C LEU A 57 -15.88 49.38 32.68
N ILE A 58 -15.03 50.40 32.83
CA ILE A 58 -13.82 50.56 32.00
C ILE A 58 -12.89 49.35 32.19
N ASP A 59 -12.64 48.94 33.44
CA ASP A 59 -11.78 47.78 33.73
C ASP A 59 -12.35 46.48 33.12
N ASN A 60 -13.66 46.27 33.21
CA ASN A 60 -14.32 45.12 32.60
C ASN A 60 -14.21 45.14 31.07
N MET A 61 -14.39 46.31 30.44
CA MET A 61 -14.26 46.44 28.99
C MET A 61 -12.82 46.17 28.52
N ASN A 62 -11.82 46.60 29.28
CA ASN A 62 -10.42 46.28 28.99
C ASN A 62 -10.15 44.76 29.07
N GLN A 63 -10.65 44.09 30.11
CA GLN A 63 -10.53 42.63 30.22
C GLN A 63 -11.22 41.88 29.07
N VAL A 64 -12.40 42.34 28.63
CA VAL A 64 -13.07 41.77 27.46
C VAL A 64 -12.24 41.96 26.19
N GLY A 65 -11.57 43.10 26.04
CA GLY A 65 -10.60 43.35 24.97
C GLY A 65 -9.46 42.32 24.96
N ASP A 66 -8.81 42.12 26.11
CA ASP A 66 -7.72 41.15 26.25
C ASP A 66 -8.18 39.72 25.90
N VAL A 67 -9.39 39.32 26.32
CA VAL A 67 -9.96 38.01 26.01
C VAL A 67 -10.27 37.87 24.51
N MET A 68 -10.78 38.93 23.86
CA MET A 68 -11.03 38.95 22.42
C MET A 68 -9.74 38.76 21.61
N ASP A 69 -8.64 39.38 22.05
CA ASP A 69 -7.34 39.25 21.39
C ASP A 69 -6.82 37.80 21.49
N VAL A 70 -6.89 37.19 22.68
CA VAL A 70 -6.52 35.78 22.88
C VAL A 70 -7.40 34.84 22.06
N MET A 71 -8.70 35.11 21.98
CA MET A 71 -9.64 34.31 21.18
C MET A 71 -9.31 34.40 19.69
N THR A 72 -9.01 35.60 19.19
CA THR A 72 -8.64 35.83 17.80
C THR A 72 -7.34 35.10 17.45
N GLU A 73 -6.32 35.19 18.31
CA GLU A 73 -5.05 34.47 18.11
C GLU A 73 -5.27 32.94 18.11
N SER A 74 -6.10 32.45 19.03
CA SER A 74 -6.41 31.02 19.14
C SER A 74 -7.13 30.48 17.90
N ILE A 75 -8.10 31.24 17.37
CA ILE A 75 -8.80 30.89 16.12
C ILE A 75 -7.83 30.82 14.95
N ASN A 76 -6.95 31.82 14.81
CA ASN A 76 -5.96 31.85 13.73
C ASN A 76 -5.00 30.64 13.80
N LYS A 77 -4.54 30.27 15.00
CA LYS A 77 -3.71 29.07 15.20
C LYS A 77 -4.46 27.78 14.86
N ALA A 78 -5.73 27.67 15.25
CA ALA A 78 -6.57 26.51 14.92
C ALA A 78 -6.80 26.38 13.41
N GLU A 79 -7.05 27.50 12.71
CA GLU A 79 -7.20 27.50 11.25
C GLU A 79 -5.91 27.03 10.55
N LEU A 80 -4.75 27.55 10.97
CA LEU A 80 -3.45 27.14 10.42
C LEU A 80 -3.20 25.64 10.63
N THR A 81 -3.51 25.14 11.82
CA THR A 81 -3.37 23.71 12.16
C THR A 81 -4.27 22.86 11.28
N THR A 82 -5.52 23.29 11.07
CA THR A 82 -6.50 22.59 10.23
C THR A 82 -6.04 22.54 8.78
N LYS A 83 -5.59 23.66 8.21
CA LYS A 83 -5.03 23.71 6.84
C LYS A 83 -3.82 22.78 6.69
N THR A 84 -2.93 22.78 7.69
CA THR A 84 -1.75 21.90 7.70
C THR A 84 -2.14 20.43 7.73
N MET A 85 -3.14 20.06 8.54
CA MET A 85 -3.66 18.69 8.55
C MET A 85 -4.28 18.29 7.21
N LEU A 86 -5.11 19.13 6.61
CA LEU A 86 -5.69 18.87 5.28
C LEU A 86 -4.61 18.61 4.22
N SER A 87 -3.58 19.47 4.17
CA SER A 87 -2.46 19.29 3.23
C SER A 87 -1.71 17.97 3.46
N LYS A 88 -1.53 17.54 4.72
CA LYS A 88 -0.92 16.23 5.02
C LYS A 88 -1.81 15.06 4.60
N TYR A 89 -3.13 15.17 4.76
CA TYR A 89 -4.06 14.14 4.30
C TYR A 89 -4.03 14.00 2.77
N GLU A 90 -4.04 15.12 2.04
CA GLU A 90 -3.90 15.11 0.57
C GLU A 90 -2.57 14.48 0.13
N SER A 91 -1.45 14.87 0.75
CA SER A 91 -0.14 14.27 0.46
C SER A 91 -0.09 12.77 0.77
N SER A 92 -0.75 12.33 1.86
CA SER A 92 -0.79 10.92 2.25
C SER A 92 -1.64 10.11 1.28
N ALA A 93 -2.78 10.66 0.83
CA ALA A 93 -3.62 10.03 -0.19
C ALA A 93 -2.87 9.87 -1.52
N GLN A 94 -2.14 10.91 -1.95
CA GLN A 94 -1.31 10.82 -3.15
C GLN A 94 -0.21 9.76 -3.02
N SER A 95 0.45 9.70 -1.85
CA SER A 95 1.48 8.69 -1.58
C SER A 95 0.89 7.27 -1.60
N ALA A 96 -0.33 7.07 -1.10
CA ALA A 96 -1.00 5.76 -1.16
C ALA A 96 -1.28 5.34 -2.61
N ILE A 97 -1.75 6.26 -3.45
CA ILE A 97 -1.97 6.01 -4.89
C ILE A 97 -0.64 5.67 -5.60
N ASP A 98 0.43 6.39 -5.28
CA ASP A 98 1.74 6.14 -5.88
C ASP A 98 2.29 4.76 -5.47
N ILE A 99 2.11 4.38 -4.20
CA ILE A 99 2.45 3.04 -3.69
C ILE A 99 1.62 1.99 -4.42
N GLU A 100 0.30 2.16 -4.52
CA GLU A 100 -0.58 1.23 -5.22
C GLU A 100 -0.16 1.03 -6.68
N LYS A 101 0.23 2.11 -7.37
CA LYS A 101 0.72 2.04 -8.74
C LYS A 101 2.04 1.28 -8.86
N VAL A 102 2.98 1.50 -7.94
CA VAL A 102 4.27 0.79 -7.94
C VAL A 102 4.08 -0.68 -7.57
N VAL A 103 3.29 -0.96 -6.53
CA VAL A 103 2.97 -2.33 -6.10
C VAL A 103 2.19 -3.07 -7.17
N GLY A 104 1.20 -2.44 -7.80
CA GLY A 104 0.43 -3.02 -8.90
C GLY A 104 1.31 -3.43 -10.08
N LYS A 105 2.25 -2.56 -10.49
CA LYS A 105 3.25 -2.91 -11.51
C LYS A 105 4.14 -4.07 -11.10
N LEU A 106 4.63 -4.07 -9.86
CA LEU A 106 5.44 -5.17 -9.32
C LEU A 106 4.63 -6.48 -9.31
N MET A 107 3.36 -6.45 -8.96
CA MET A 107 2.47 -7.62 -8.99
C MET A 107 2.24 -8.12 -10.42
N GLU A 108 2.05 -7.23 -11.39
CA GLU A 108 1.91 -7.59 -12.81
C GLU A 108 3.19 -8.20 -13.39
N GLU A 109 4.36 -7.64 -13.09
CA GLU A 109 5.65 -8.12 -13.60
C GLU A 109 6.09 -9.43 -12.92
N LEU A 110 5.90 -9.57 -11.62
CA LEU A 110 6.39 -10.71 -10.83
C LEU A 110 5.40 -11.88 -10.80
N GLY A 111 4.11 -11.63 -10.98
CA GLY A 111 3.06 -12.64 -10.79
C GLY A 111 3.00 -13.17 -9.34
N VAL A 112 2.24 -14.25 -9.14
CA VAL A 112 1.89 -14.79 -7.81
C VAL A 112 3.05 -15.47 -7.06
N GLY A 113 4.24 -15.58 -7.66
CA GLY A 113 5.36 -16.37 -7.10
C GLY A 113 6.25 -15.66 -6.09
N GLY A 114 6.11 -14.34 -5.94
CA GLY A 114 6.84 -13.58 -4.92
C GLY A 114 8.36 -13.49 -5.10
N PHE A 115 9.00 -12.80 -4.15
CA PHE A 115 10.45 -12.62 -4.11
C PHE A 115 11.11 -13.84 -3.45
N MET A 116 11.93 -14.56 -4.21
CA MET A 116 12.82 -15.59 -3.67
C MET A 116 14.22 -14.99 -3.57
N GLY A 117 14.84 -15.04 -2.40
CA GLY A 117 16.27 -14.75 -2.26
C GLY A 117 17.05 -16.03 -1.97
N VAL A 118 18.34 -15.87 -1.70
CA VAL A 118 19.25 -17.01 -1.41
C VAL A 118 18.73 -17.81 -0.22
N GLN A 119 18.21 -17.13 0.80
CA GLN A 119 17.68 -17.74 2.02
C GLN A 119 16.51 -18.71 1.79
N ASP A 120 15.77 -18.54 0.69
CA ASP A 120 14.58 -19.33 0.36
C ASP A 120 14.92 -20.60 -0.43
N VAL A 121 16.18 -20.73 -0.85
CA VAL A 121 16.68 -21.90 -1.57
C VAL A 121 16.76 -23.11 -0.62
N LYS A 122 16.17 -24.24 -1.05
CA LYS A 122 16.08 -25.48 -0.27
C LYS A 122 16.80 -26.63 -0.95
N HIS A 123 17.21 -27.59 -0.14
CA HIS A 123 17.70 -28.88 -0.60
C HIS A 123 16.73 -29.54 -1.60
N GLY A 124 17.26 -30.14 -2.67
CA GLY A 124 16.51 -30.84 -3.70
C GLY A 124 15.93 -29.94 -4.81
N MET A 125 16.07 -28.61 -4.72
CA MET A 125 15.65 -27.72 -5.80
C MET A 125 16.49 -27.99 -7.06
N LYS A 126 15.83 -28.14 -8.21
CA LYS A 126 16.52 -28.34 -9.50
C LYS A 126 17.05 -27.02 -10.03
N ILE A 127 18.29 -27.07 -10.49
CA ILE A 127 19.02 -25.90 -10.98
C ILE A 127 19.54 -26.13 -12.40
N SER A 128 19.78 -25.04 -13.11
CA SER A 128 20.65 -25.06 -14.28
C SER A 128 21.72 -23.97 -14.20
N ILE A 129 22.92 -24.32 -14.62
CA ILE A 129 24.09 -23.45 -14.60
C ILE A 129 24.58 -23.30 -16.05
N SER A 130 24.82 -22.06 -16.47
CA SER A 130 25.33 -21.75 -17.80
C SER A 130 26.41 -20.68 -17.75
N ASP A 131 27.25 -20.61 -18.78
CA ASP A 131 28.21 -19.51 -18.95
C ASP A 131 27.46 -18.18 -19.20
N VAL A 132 28.01 -17.06 -18.74
CA VAL A 132 27.43 -15.72 -18.88
C VAL A 132 27.13 -15.37 -20.35
N ASN A 133 27.95 -15.89 -21.28
CA ASN A 133 27.80 -15.70 -22.72
C ASN A 133 26.81 -16.68 -23.40
N GLY A 134 26.09 -17.51 -22.64
CA GLY A 134 24.90 -18.26 -23.08
C GLY A 134 25.09 -19.34 -24.16
N ALA A 135 26.28 -19.48 -24.74
CA ALA A 135 26.43 -20.21 -26.01
C ALA A 135 27.09 -21.59 -25.93
N LYS A 136 27.61 -22.05 -24.77
CA LYS A 136 28.54 -23.20 -24.81
C LYS A 136 28.26 -24.45 -23.99
N LYS A 137 27.33 -24.48 -23.02
CA LYS A 137 26.78 -25.70 -22.36
C LYS A 137 25.90 -25.26 -21.19
N GLU A 138 24.74 -25.90 -21.04
CA GLU A 138 23.89 -25.79 -19.86
C GLU A 138 24.05 -27.07 -19.03
N TYR A 139 24.31 -26.92 -17.74
CA TYR A 139 24.53 -28.01 -16.80
C TYR A 139 23.37 -28.08 -15.82
N THR A 140 22.73 -29.24 -15.74
CA THR A 140 21.63 -29.49 -14.81
C THR A 140 22.14 -30.11 -13.52
N GLY A 141 21.48 -29.78 -12.43
CA GLY A 141 21.86 -30.28 -11.12
C GLY A 141 20.78 -30.03 -10.08
N GLU A 142 21.17 -30.18 -8.83
CA GLU A 142 20.32 -29.92 -7.69
C GLU A 142 21.07 -29.26 -6.54
N VAL A 143 20.31 -28.52 -5.72
CA VAL A 143 20.81 -27.93 -4.49
C VAL A 143 20.97 -29.02 -3.44
N THR A 144 22.16 -29.12 -2.88
CA THR A 144 22.47 -30.05 -1.79
C THR A 144 22.42 -29.40 -0.42
N ASP A 145 22.79 -28.14 -0.30
CA ASP A 145 22.70 -27.41 0.97
C ASP A 145 22.77 -25.90 0.75
N ARG A 146 22.45 -25.12 1.78
CA ARG A 146 22.61 -23.67 1.79
C ARG A 146 23.15 -23.22 3.13
N ASN A 147 24.24 -22.46 3.11
CA ASN A 147 24.81 -21.84 4.30
C ASN A 147 25.00 -20.33 4.09
N GLY A 148 24.19 -19.51 4.75
CA GLY A 148 24.20 -18.06 4.54
C GLY A 148 23.92 -17.71 3.07
N ASN A 149 24.86 -17.01 2.45
CA ASN A 149 24.85 -16.59 1.05
C ASN A 149 25.47 -17.62 0.09
N ASP A 150 25.90 -18.76 0.62
CA ASP A 150 26.50 -19.83 -0.17
C ASP A 150 25.48 -20.93 -0.45
N ILE A 151 25.36 -21.30 -1.73
CA ILE A 151 24.57 -22.44 -2.19
C ILE A 151 25.52 -23.56 -2.60
N TYR A 152 25.30 -24.74 -2.04
CA TYR A 152 26.01 -25.96 -2.41
C TYR A 152 25.17 -26.78 -3.38
N VAL A 153 25.82 -27.28 -4.43
CA VAL A 153 25.12 -27.96 -5.52
C VAL A 153 25.87 -29.20 -6.01
N THR A 154 25.12 -30.11 -6.61
CA THR A 154 25.61 -31.28 -7.33
C THR A 154 25.16 -31.18 -8.78
N ILE A 155 26.06 -31.45 -9.72
CA ILE A 155 25.77 -31.40 -11.16
C ILE A 155 25.68 -32.84 -11.67
N GLU A 156 24.63 -33.14 -12.44
CA GLU A 156 24.31 -34.49 -12.92
C GLU A 156 25.18 -34.90 -14.13
N ASN A 157 25.54 -33.95 -15.00
CA ASN A 157 26.40 -34.19 -16.16
C ASN A 157 27.88 -33.96 -15.83
N GLU A 158 28.77 -34.79 -16.40
CA GLU A 158 30.24 -34.71 -16.16
C GLU A 158 30.76 -33.27 -16.25
N ALA A 159 31.03 -32.67 -15.09
CA ALA A 159 31.47 -31.28 -14.93
C ALA A 159 32.94 -31.05 -15.37
N GLY A 160 33.54 -32.03 -16.07
CA GLY A 160 34.95 -32.00 -16.50
C GLY A 160 35.30 -30.72 -17.26
N ASP A 161 34.42 -30.32 -18.18
CA ASP A 161 34.65 -29.16 -19.06
C ASP A 161 34.42 -27.79 -18.40
N ILE A 162 33.71 -27.69 -17.27
CA ILE A 162 33.42 -26.38 -16.63
C ILE A 162 34.71 -25.75 -16.07
N PHE A 163 35.69 -26.58 -15.71
CA PHE A 163 36.87 -26.15 -14.94
C PHE A 163 38.22 -26.55 -15.56
N GLU A 164 38.26 -27.16 -16.74
CA GLU A 164 39.50 -27.69 -17.31
C GLU A 164 40.40 -26.64 -17.98
N ASN A 165 39.88 -25.47 -18.35
CA ASN A 165 40.69 -24.44 -19.02
C ASN A 165 41.32 -23.44 -18.04
N ARG A 166 42.37 -23.91 -17.35
CA ARG A 166 43.17 -23.17 -16.34
C ARG A 166 43.66 -21.76 -16.75
N GLU A 167 43.64 -21.39 -18.03
CA GLU A 167 44.13 -20.09 -18.52
C GLU A 167 43.09 -18.95 -18.51
N ARG A 168 41.79 -19.21 -18.33
CA ARG A 168 40.74 -18.15 -18.33
C ARG A 168 40.26 -17.69 -16.95
N HIS A 169 40.68 -18.35 -15.89
CA HIS A 169 39.99 -18.29 -14.61
C HIS A 169 40.60 -17.25 -13.66
N LYS A 170 40.20 -15.99 -13.81
CA LYS A 170 40.27 -15.03 -12.69
C LYS A 170 38.96 -14.84 -11.94
N ASN A 171 37.81 -15.25 -12.49
CA ASN A 171 36.55 -15.43 -11.77
C ASN A 171 35.70 -16.42 -12.59
N ASN A 172 35.37 -17.59 -12.04
CA ASN A 172 34.48 -18.58 -12.70
C ASN A 172 33.06 -18.07 -12.59
N ILE A 173 32.71 -17.12 -13.44
CA ILE A 173 31.42 -16.45 -13.41
C ILE A 173 30.42 -17.27 -14.22
N CYS A 174 29.25 -17.52 -13.65
CA CYS A 174 28.18 -18.28 -14.27
C CYS A 174 26.81 -17.63 -14.04
N LYS A 175 25.81 -18.09 -14.80
CA LYS A 175 24.40 -17.81 -14.57
C LYS A 175 23.77 -19.00 -13.89
N LEU A 176 23.08 -18.75 -12.77
CA LEU A 176 22.32 -19.74 -12.01
C LEU A 176 20.84 -19.53 -12.23
N ASN A 177 20.16 -20.58 -12.68
CA ASN A 177 18.72 -20.64 -12.84
C ASN A 177 18.14 -21.62 -11.82
N ILE A 178 17.13 -21.19 -11.07
CA ILE A 178 16.32 -22.05 -10.21
C ILE A 178 14.88 -21.95 -10.66
N VAL A 179 14.24 -23.09 -10.89
CA VAL A 179 12.83 -23.16 -11.27
C VAL A 179 12.02 -23.62 -10.08
N VAL A 180 11.07 -22.79 -9.65
CA VAL A 180 10.07 -23.16 -8.65
C VAL A 180 8.71 -22.97 -9.29
N ASP A 181 7.96 -24.07 -9.45
CA ASP A 181 6.67 -24.11 -10.13
C ASP A 181 6.68 -23.47 -11.54
N ASN A 182 6.17 -22.25 -11.67
CA ASN A 182 6.10 -21.49 -12.92
C ASN A 182 7.16 -20.38 -13.02
N VAL A 183 7.83 -20.08 -11.92
CA VAL A 183 8.71 -18.92 -11.82
C VAL A 183 10.17 -19.36 -11.99
N LEU A 184 10.87 -18.65 -12.87
CA LEU A 184 12.29 -18.81 -13.08
C LEU A 184 13.01 -17.68 -12.34
N TYR A 185 13.89 -18.07 -11.42
CA TYR A 185 14.78 -17.16 -10.71
C TYR A 185 16.18 -17.27 -11.32
N CYS A 186 16.67 -16.17 -11.88
CA CYS A 186 17.94 -16.09 -12.59
C CYS A 186 18.91 -15.17 -11.86
N TRP A 187 20.01 -15.71 -11.38
CA TRP A 187 21.16 -14.93 -10.94
C TRP A 187 22.20 -14.89 -12.04
N SER A 188 22.65 -13.68 -12.38
CA SER A 188 23.80 -13.48 -13.26
C SER A 188 25.03 -13.16 -12.44
N ASP A 189 26.17 -13.41 -13.05
CA ASP A 189 27.49 -13.05 -12.53
C ASP A 189 27.91 -13.75 -11.22
N ILE A 190 27.51 -15.01 -11.06
CA ILE A 190 27.77 -15.80 -9.85
C ILE A 190 29.10 -16.54 -9.92
N VAL A 191 29.90 -16.41 -8.87
CA VAL A 191 31.19 -17.12 -8.78
C VAL A 191 30.97 -18.56 -8.33
N ILE A 192 31.38 -19.53 -9.16
CA ILE A 192 31.34 -20.96 -8.86
C ILE A 192 32.72 -21.50 -8.49
N GLN A 193 32.81 -22.22 -7.37
CA GLN A 193 34.03 -22.82 -6.87
C GLN A 193 33.81 -24.30 -6.57
N ARG A 194 34.85 -25.13 -6.66
CA ARG A 194 34.79 -26.49 -6.13
C ARG A 194 34.71 -26.42 -4.61
N SER A 195 33.80 -27.20 -4.04
CA SER A 195 33.67 -27.32 -2.58
C SER A 195 34.94 -27.93 -1.97
N LYS A 196 35.25 -27.54 -0.74
CA LYS A 196 36.35 -28.11 0.06
C LYS A 196 35.92 -29.45 0.64
N SER A 197 36.91 -30.29 0.99
CA SER A 197 36.65 -31.55 1.70
C SER A 197 35.87 -31.29 2.99
N GLY A 198 34.69 -31.89 3.12
CA GLY A 198 33.78 -31.75 4.26
C GLY A 198 32.58 -30.82 4.06
N GLU A 199 32.47 -30.13 2.91
CA GLU A 199 31.29 -29.34 2.56
C GLU A 199 30.22 -30.18 1.83
N ASN A 200 28.95 -29.83 2.02
CA ASN A 200 27.79 -30.60 1.55
C ASN A 200 27.46 -30.35 0.07
N GLY A 201 28.38 -30.63 -0.85
CA GLY A 201 28.12 -30.54 -2.30
C GLY A 201 29.39 -30.57 -3.13
N GLN A 202 29.26 -30.73 -4.46
CA GLN A 202 30.41 -30.74 -5.37
C GLN A 202 30.94 -29.33 -5.63
N PHE A 203 30.03 -28.37 -5.75
CA PHE A 203 30.34 -26.98 -6.02
C PHE A 203 29.66 -26.04 -5.02
N LYS A 204 30.28 -24.88 -4.86
CA LYS A 204 29.86 -23.79 -4.00
C LYS A 204 29.64 -22.55 -4.87
N LEU A 205 28.47 -21.93 -4.77
CA LEU A 205 28.09 -20.69 -5.42
C LEU A 205 27.86 -19.61 -4.37
N HIS A 206 28.58 -18.50 -4.49
CA HIS A 206 28.40 -17.35 -3.59
C HIS A 206 27.48 -16.32 -4.22
N ILE A 207 26.41 -15.94 -3.52
CA ILE A 207 25.38 -15.04 -4.04
C ILE A 207 25.18 -13.84 -3.13
N GLU A 208 25.43 -12.64 -3.66
CA GLU A 208 25.21 -11.37 -2.97
C GLU A 208 24.04 -10.56 -3.56
N THR A 209 23.51 -10.99 -4.70
CA THR A 209 22.48 -10.28 -5.46
C THR A 209 21.13 -10.98 -5.38
N ASN A 210 20.06 -10.22 -5.65
CA ASN A 210 18.73 -10.78 -5.82
C ASN A 210 18.57 -11.35 -7.24
N PRO A 211 17.78 -12.42 -7.42
CA PRO A 211 17.53 -12.96 -8.75
C PRO A 211 16.66 -12.01 -9.57
N GLN A 212 16.84 -12.06 -10.87
CA GLN A 212 15.82 -11.64 -11.82
C GLN A 212 14.72 -12.70 -11.86
N VAL A 213 13.47 -12.25 -11.76
CA VAL A 213 12.30 -13.13 -11.70
C VAL A 213 11.57 -13.09 -13.03
N TYR A 214 11.34 -14.27 -13.61
CA TYR A 214 10.64 -14.40 -14.89
C TYR A 214 9.48 -15.39 -14.78
N ASN A 215 8.29 -14.96 -15.19
CA ASN A 215 7.18 -15.88 -15.42
C ASN A 215 7.40 -16.66 -16.72
N ARG A 216 7.61 -17.98 -16.62
CA ARG A 216 7.92 -18.82 -17.78
C ARG A 216 6.73 -19.09 -18.69
N ARG A 217 5.51 -18.93 -18.18
CA ARG A 217 4.26 -19.21 -18.91
C ARG A 217 3.46 -17.93 -19.05
N LYS A 218 3.07 -17.63 -20.29
CA LYS A 218 2.11 -16.58 -20.64
C LYS A 218 0.71 -16.86 -20.07
N TYR A 219 0.35 -18.14 -19.91
CA TYR A 219 -0.96 -18.56 -19.44
C TYR A 219 -0.88 -19.65 -18.36
N PRO A 220 -1.77 -19.61 -17.34
CA PRO A 220 -1.93 -20.68 -16.38
C PRO A 220 -2.34 -21.97 -17.08
N ARG A 221 -1.87 -23.11 -16.54
CA ARG A 221 -2.19 -24.45 -17.06
C ARG A 221 -3.09 -25.15 -16.04
N MET A 222 -4.34 -25.35 -16.41
CA MET A 222 -5.31 -26.07 -15.58
C MET A 222 -5.13 -27.57 -15.77
N PRO A 223 -4.95 -28.36 -14.69
CA PRO A 223 -4.92 -29.81 -14.78
C PRO A 223 -6.30 -30.34 -15.17
N ILE A 224 -6.33 -31.24 -16.15
CA ILE A 224 -7.54 -31.95 -16.60
C ILE A 224 -7.15 -33.39 -16.90
N THR A 225 -8.08 -34.32 -16.75
CA THR A 225 -7.82 -35.78 -16.85
C THR A 225 -8.77 -36.49 -17.82
N ASN A 226 -9.45 -35.73 -18.67
CA ASN A 226 -10.38 -36.25 -19.67
C ASN A 226 -9.66 -37.23 -20.60
N ALA A 227 -10.36 -38.30 -21.01
CA ALA A 227 -9.89 -39.15 -22.10
C ALA A 227 -9.84 -38.34 -23.40
N CYS A 228 -8.92 -38.70 -24.28
CA CYS A 228 -8.78 -38.04 -25.58
C CYS A 228 -8.31 -38.99 -26.66
N THR A 229 -8.79 -38.75 -27.87
CA THR A 229 -8.32 -39.42 -29.09
C THR A 229 -7.38 -38.49 -29.85
N VAL A 230 -6.21 -38.99 -30.21
CA VAL A 230 -5.13 -38.25 -30.87
C VAL A 230 -4.91 -38.79 -32.28
N LYS A 231 -4.71 -37.89 -33.25
CA LYS A 231 -4.30 -38.22 -34.62
C LYS A 231 -3.13 -37.35 -35.04
N PHE A 232 -2.19 -37.89 -35.80
CA PHE A 232 -1.23 -37.06 -36.51
C PHE A 232 -1.92 -36.38 -37.69
N GLU A 233 -1.53 -35.14 -37.98
CA GLU A 233 -2.05 -34.40 -39.13
C GLU A 233 -1.77 -35.18 -40.42
N GLY A 234 -2.83 -35.48 -41.20
CA GLY A 234 -2.73 -36.25 -42.44
C GLY A 234 -2.71 -37.78 -42.27
N GLU A 235 -2.84 -38.31 -41.04
CA GLU A 235 -2.95 -39.75 -40.79
C GLU A 235 -4.36 -40.13 -40.29
N ASP A 236 -4.86 -41.28 -40.76
CA ASP A 236 -6.15 -41.84 -40.29
C ASP A 236 -6.01 -42.65 -39.00
N LYS A 237 -4.78 -42.99 -38.61
CA LYS A 237 -4.51 -43.77 -37.40
C LYS A 237 -4.81 -42.95 -36.15
N THR A 238 -5.58 -43.54 -35.25
CA THR A 238 -5.93 -42.95 -33.95
C THR A 238 -5.13 -43.59 -32.83
N TYR A 239 -4.86 -42.78 -31.81
CA TYR A 239 -4.22 -43.19 -30.59
C TYR A 239 -5.06 -42.73 -29.40
N GLN A 240 -5.18 -43.57 -28.38
CA GLN A 240 -5.97 -43.29 -27.18
C GLN A 240 -5.04 -42.81 -26.08
N GLY A 241 -5.41 -41.72 -25.42
CA GLY A 241 -4.68 -41.15 -24.30
C GLY A 241 -5.58 -40.35 -23.38
N HIS A 242 -4.97 -39.57 -22.50
CA HIS A 242 -5.66 -38.71 -21.55
C HIS A 242 -4.99 -37.35 -21.50
N MET A 243 -5.80 -36.32 -21.29
CA MET A 243 -5.30 -34.98 -21.05
C MET A 243 -4.54 -34.95 -19.72
N VAL A 244 -3.55 -34.05 -19.64
CA VAL A 244 -2.77 -33.78 -18.41
C VAL A 244 -3.02 -32.36 -17.94
N ASN A 245 -3.02 -31.40 -18.87
CA ASN A 245 -3.36 -30.01 -18.58
C ASN A 245 -3.68 -29.24 -19.87
N ILE A 246 -4.30 -28.08 -19.69
CA ILE A 246 -4.64 -27.16 -20.78
C ILE A 246 -4.44 -25.70 -20.39
N SER A 247 -4.05 -24.87 -21.36
CA SER A 247 -4.00 -23.42 -21.28
C SER A 247 -4.41 -22.79 -22.61
N ALA A 248 -4.53 -21.47 -22.64
CA ALA A 248 -4.95 -20.73 -23.83
C ALA A 248 -4.04 -20.91 -25.06
N ASN A 249 -2.79 -21.38 -24.90
CA ASN A 249 -1.84 -21.53 -26.01
C ASN A 249 -1.30 -22.96 -26.14
N GLY A 250 -1.71 -23.89 -25.27
CA GLY A 250 -1.11 -25.21 -25.29
C GLY A 250 -1.79 -26.19 -24.38
N PHE A 251 -1.43 -27.45 -24.55
CA PHE A 251 -1.99 -28.55 -23.80
C PHE A 251 -0.94 -29.65 -23.65
N ALA A 252 -1.16 -30.54 -22.70
CA ALA A 252 -0.36 -31.74 -22.56
C ALA A 252 -1.28 -32.97 -22.51
N ILE A 253 -0.84 -34.04 -23.15
CA ILE A 253 -1.49 -35.35 -23.17
C ILE A 253 -0.52 -36.40 -22.64
N SER A 254 -1.07 -37.51 -22.19
CA SER A 254 -0.35 -38.68 -21.78
C SER A 254 -0.78 -39.88 -22.63
N ILE A 255 0.17 -40.66 -23.13
CA ILE A 255 -0.09 -41.75 -24.07
C ILE A 255 0.91 -42.89 -23.95
N PHE A 256 0.49 -44.14 -24.12
CA PHE A 256 1.35 -45.32 -23.98
C PHE A 256 2.00 -45.80 -25.30
N ASP A 257 1.78 -45.09 -26.41
CA ASP A 257 2.28 -45.50 -27.71
C ASP A 257 3.68 -44.94 -27.98
N SER A 258 4.64 -45.84 -28.28
CA SER A 258 6.05 -45.50 -28.51
C SER A 258 6.30 -44.58 -29.70
N VAL A 259 5.35 -44.45 -30.62
CA VAL A 259 5.46 -43.48 -31.75
C VAL A 259 5.67 -42.05 -31.25
N PHE A 260 5.23 -41.74 -30.03
CA PHE A 260 5.36 -40.42 -29.42
C PHE A 260 6.72 -40.14 -28.78
N ALA A 261 7.63 -41.12 -28.70
CA ALA A 261 8.99 -40.91 -28.19
C ALA A 261 9.75 -39.85 -29.00
N ASP A 262 9.66 -39.95 -30.34
CA ASP A 262 10.39 -39.11 -31.30
C ASP A 262 9.47 -38.21 -32.13
N ALA A 263 8.26 -37.91 -31.63
CA ALA A 263 7.24 -37.15 -32.36
C ALA A 263 7.41 -35.62 -32.26
N ARG A 264 8.59 -35.12 -31.86
CA ARG A 264 8.83 -33.68 -31.75
C ARG A 264 8.65 -33.00 -33.11
N GLU A 265 8.07 -31.79 -33.10
CA GLU A 265 7.76 -30.96 -34.28
C GLU A 265 6.67 -31.51 -35.21
N LYS A 266 6.03 -32.64 -34.86
CA LYS A 266 4.86 -33.13 -35.59
C LYS A 266 3.58 -32.43 -35.12
N ASN A 267 2.66 -32.22 -36.05
CA ASN A 267 1.34 -31.68 -35.77
C ASN A 267 0.36 -32.81 -35.44
N ILE A 268 -0.48 -32.56 -34.45
CA ILE A 268 -1.52 -33.48 -34.00
C ILE A 268 -2.86 -32.76 -33.85
N VAL A 269 -3.92 -33.55 -33.98
CA VAL A 269 -5.29 -33.17 -33.70
C VAL A 269 -5.77 -34.03 -32.53
N VAL A 270 -6.32 -33.40 -31.49
CA VAL A 270 -6.78 -34.06 -30.27
C VAL A 270 -8.26 -33.76 -30.04
N SER A 271 -9.06 -34.81 -30.02
CA SER A 271 -10.46 -34.75 -29.62
C SER A 271 -10.57 -35.15 -28.15
N VAL A 272 -11.16 -34.28 -27.32
CA VAL A 272 -11.26 -34.48 -25.87
C VAL A 272 -12.69 -34.87 -25.51
N ASP A 273 -12.83 -35.97 -24.76
CA ASP A 273 -14.12 -36.48 -24.33
C ASP A 273 -14.65 -35.68 -23.13
N ASP A 274 -15.98 -35.52 -23.02
CA ASP A 274 -16.67 -34.88 -21.89
C ASP A 274 -16.12 -33.49 -21.50
N PHE A 275 -15.74 -32.68 -22.49
CA PHE A 275 -15.26 -31.31 -22.27
C PHE A 275 -16.05 -30.31 -23.11
N ASP A 276 -17.19 -29.84 -22.62
CA ASP A 276 -18.17 -29.04 -23.38
C ASP A 276 -17.59 -27.81 -24.10
N GLU A 277 -16.57 -27.16 -23.52
CA GLU A 277 -15.93 -25.98 -24.12
C GLU A 277 -15.02 -26.31 -25.33
N ILE A 278 -14.64 -27.58 -25.50
CA ILE A 278 -13.67 -28.09 -26.49
C ILE A 278 -14.27 -29.23 -27.33
N SER A 279 -15.36 -29.86 -26.88
CA SER A 279 -15.99 -31.02 -27.52
C SER A 279 -16.53 -30.69 -28.92
N ALA A 280 -16.82 -29.42 -29.20
CA ALA A 280 -17.25 -28.95 -30.52
C ALA A 280 -16.09 -28.73 -31.52
N HIS A 281 -14.84 -28.55 -31.06
CA HIS A 281 -13.69 -28.27 -31.91
C HIS A 281 -12.43 -29.00 -31.40
N PRO A 282 -11.90 -29.97 -32.16
CA PRO A 282 -10.64 -30.63 -31.81
C PRO A 282 -9.51 -29.63 -31.56
N LEU A 283 -8.63 -29.95 -30.60
CA LEU A 283 -7.43 -29.17 -30.33
C LEU A 283 -6.36 -29.49 -31.37
N GLU A 284 -5.90 -28.48 -32.09
CA GLU A 284 -4.76 -28.60 -32.99
C GLU A 284 -3.50 -28.11 -32.29
N GLY A 285 -2.39 -28.83 -32.46
CA GLY A 285 -1.14 -28.41 -31.87
C GLY A 285 0.09 -29.11 -32.43
N CYS A 286 1.22 -28.42 -32.34
CA CYS A 286 2.54 -28.93 -32.68
C CYS A 286 3.22 -29.46 -31.41
N ILE A 287 3.77 -30.67 -31.46
CA ILE A 287 4.49 -31.30 -30.35
C ILE A 287 5.82 -30.56 -30.14
N ILE A 288 5.99 -29.96 -28.95
CA ILE A 288 7.23 -29.24 -28.59
C ILE A 288 8.15 -30.05 -27.68
N ARG A 289 7.61 -31.05 -26.98
CA ARG A 289 8.37 -31.95 -26.10
C ARG A 289 7.62 -33.26 -25.91
N SER A 290 8.37 -34.33 -25.70
CA SER A 290 7.88 -35.63 -25.25
C SER A 290 8.79 -36.13 -24.13
N SER A 291 8.21 -36.62 -23.04
CA SER A 291 8.95 -37.13 -21.89
C SER A 291 8.46 -38.53 -21.59
N ASN A 292 9.38 -39.50 -21.55
CA ASN A 292 9.08 -40.89 -21.23
C ASN A 292 9.11 -41.09 -19.71
N ASN A 293 8.01 -41.59 -19.17
CA ASN A 293 7.85 -41.99 -17.78
C ASN A 293 7.44 -43.46 -17.74
N ASP A 294 8.43 -44.37 -17.75
CA ASP A 294 8.23 -45.82 -17.70
C ASP A 294 7.24 -46.37 -18.74
N GLY A 295 7.32 -45.88 -19.98
CA GLY A 295 6.47 -46.29 -21.10
C GLY A 295 5.22 -45.44 -21.28
N GLU A 296 4.93 -44.51 -20.37
CA GLU A 296 3.93 -43.46 -20.53
C GLU A 296 4.60 -42.18 -21.04
N TYR A 297 4.20 -41.71 -22.21
CA TYR A 297 4.75 -40.51 -22.85
C TYR A 297 3.88 -39.30 -22.53
N ILE A 298 4.45 -38.35 -21.77
CA ILE A 298 3.84 -37.03 -21.53
C ILE A 298 4.26 -36.10 -22.66
N VAL A 299 3.33 -35.79 -23.54
CA VAL A 299 3.55 -34.99 -24.75
C VAL A 299 3.00 -33.59 -24.53
N GLY A 300 3.88 -32.59 -24.62
CA GLY A 300 3.50 -31.17 -24.54
C GLY A 300 3.34 -30.57 -25.93
N CYS A 301 2.20 -29.94 -26.18
CA CYS A 301 1.82 -29.38 -27.47
C CYS A 301 1.58 -27.87 -27.36
N ARG A 302 1.92 -27.14 -28.43
CA ARG A 302 1.65 -25.72 -28.61
C ARG A 302 0.60 -25.54 -29.70
N MET A 303 -0.45 -24.81 -29.37
CA MET A 303 -1.50 -24.45 -30.33
C MET A 303 -0.98 -23.39 -31.30
N PRO A 304 -1.52 -23.32 -32.53
CA PRO A 304 -1.10 -22.32 -33.53
C PRO A 304 -1.42 -20.89 -33.08
N GLU A 305 -2.54 -20.67 -32.41
CA GLU A 305 -2.98 -19.36 -31.91
C GLU A 305 -3.48 -19.43 -30.46
N ASP A 306 -3.62 -18.26 -29.83
CA ASP A 306 -4.20 -18.15 -28.49
C ASP A 306 -5.72 -18.33 -28.54
N VAL A 307 -6.24 -19.37 -27.90
CA VAL A 307 -7.67 -19.69 -27.86
C VAL A 307 -8.35 -18.96 -26.70
N GLN A 308 -9.11 -17.91 -27.01
CA GLN A 308 -9.73 -17.03 -26.01
C GLN A 308 -10.82 -17.73 -25.16
N SER A 309 -11.55 -18.69 -25.71
CA SER A 309 -12.55 -19.48 -24.96
C SER A 309 -11.86 -20.30 -23.86
N ILE A 310 -10.78 -21.00 -24.19
CA ILE A 310 -9.97 -21.78 -23.24
C ILE A 310 -9.35 -20.85 -22.19
N LYS A 311 -8.86 -19.67 -22.59
CA LYS A 311 -8.35 -18.65 -21.65
C LYS A 311 -9.40 -18.29 -20.60
N ASN A 312 -10.61 -17.94 -21.04
CA ASN A 312 -11.70 -17.54 -20.14
C ASN A 312 -12.12 -18.70 -19.22
N TYR A 313 -12.20 -19.92 -19.77
CA TYR A 313 -12.54 -21.12 -19.01
C TYR A 313 -11.52 -21.40 -17.90
N VAL A 314 -10.23 -21.41 -18.24
CA VAL A 314 -9.14 -21.65 -17.28
C VAL A 314 -9.11 -20.55 -16.21
N SER A 315 -9.28 -19.28 -16.59
CA SER A 315 -9.37 -18.18 -15.63
C SER A 315 -10.50 -18.38 -14.63
N LYS A 316 -11.69 -18.78 -15.09
CA LYS A 316 -12.88 -18.97 -14.24
C LYS A 316 -12.77 -20.17 -13.30
N ASN A 317 -12.19 -21.27 -13.76
CA ASN A 317 -12.24 -22.56 -13.05
C ASN A 317 -10.95 -22.90 -12.28
N TYR A 318 -9.83 -22.21 -12.54
CA TYR A 318 -8.54 -22.58 -11.96
C TYR A 318 -7.75 -21.42 -11.34
N CYS A 319 -8.02 -20.16 -11.71
CA CYS A 319 -7.20 -19.02 -11.31
C CYS A 319 -7.83 -18.14 -10.21
N ASN A 320 -8.86 -18.63 -9.53
CA ASN A 320 -9.52 -17.92 -8.42
C ASN A 320 -8.65 -17.93 -7.16
#